data_AF-A0A8I6RMP6-F1
#
_entry.id   AF-A0A8I6RMP6-F1
#
_cell.length_a   1.000
_cell.length_b   1.000
_cell.length_c   1.000
_cell.angle_alpha   90.00
_cell.angle_beta   90.00
_cell.angle_gamma   90.00
#
_symmetry.space_group_name_H-M   'P 1'
#
loop_
_entity.id
_entity.type
_entity.pdbx_description
1 polymer ?
#
loop_
_entity_poly.entity_id
_entity_poly.type
_entity_poly.pdbx_seq_one_letter_code
_entity_poly.pdbx_strand_id
1 'polypeptide(L)'
;MTNSEIYSCVTLDNENGNNVDMAERRAHHNALERKRRETIKETFTTLKDALPSLRGEKMASRALILRTAVEHIQTMHRRNTIHQQDIEDLRRENCLLANQIQSLEKTHNVPYLGDPVPLDSTSSESDSDPDCEGDNNKTKKLTVAGKTLIVHIL
;
A
#
# COMPACT_ATOMS: atom_id res chain seq x y z
N MET A 1 -29.18 -16.94 11.93
CA MET A 1 -29.72 -15.99 10.95
C MET A 1 -29.44 -16.58 9.58
N THR A 2 -30.43 -17.23 8.99
CA THR A 2 -30.27 -17.96 7.72
C THR A 2 -30.41 -16.99 6.55
N ASN A 3 -29.74 -17.27 5.43
CA ASN A 3 -29.83 -16.47 4.19
C ASN A 3 -31.26 -16.32 3.61
N SER A 4 -32.27 -16.94 4.24
CA SER A 4 -33.67 -16.87 3.87
C SER A 4 -34.30 -15.49 4.14
N GLU A 5 -33.74 -14.68 5.05
CA GLU A 5 -34.34 -13.41 5.47
C GLU A 5 -33.93 -12.22 4.60
N ILE A 6 -32.80 -12.31 3.87
CA ILE A 6 -32.26 -11.18 3.09
C ILE A 6 -33.03 -10.95 1.78
N TYR A 7 -33.76 -11.95 1.29
CA TYR A 7 -34.52 -11.82 0.04
C TYR A 7 -36.04 -11.60 0.23
N SER A 8 -36.53 -11.47 1.46
CA SER A 8 -37.96 -11.25 1.72
C SER A 8 -38.39 -9.77 1.71
N CYS A 9 -37.46 -8.82 1.60
CA CYS A 9 -37.73 -7.41 1.95
C CYS A 9 -38.27 -6.52 0.79
N VAL A 10 -38.28 -6.96 -0.47
CA VAL A 10 -38.53 -6.01 -1.59
C VAL A 10 -39.96 -6.00 -2.15
N THR A 11 -40.91 -6.81 -1.71
CA THR A 11 -42.31 -6.62 -2.14
C THR A 11 -43.32 -6.99 -1.05
N LEU A 12 -43.62 -6.03 -0.18
CA LEU A 12 -44.98 -5.83 0.29
C LEU A 12 -45.71 -5.09 -0.84
N ASP A 13 -46.68 -5.74 -1.47
CA ASP A 13 -47.99 -5.16 -1.76
C ASP A 13 -48.87 -6.13 -2.57
N ASN A 14 -50.07 -6.31 -2.03
CA ASN A 14 -51.31 -6.74 -2.68
C ASN A 14 -51.57 -8.24 -2.91
N GLU A 15 -52.38 -8.80 -2.00
CA GLU A 15 -53.14 -10.03 -2.21
C GLU A 15 -54.27 -9.80 -3.24
N ASN A 16 -54.09 -10.20 -4.51
CA ASN A 16 -55.14 -10.85 -5.32
C ASN A 16 -54.61 -11.17 -6.74
N GLY A 17 -54.60 -12.45 -7.13
CA GLY A 17 -54.62 -12.89 -8.53
C GLY A 17 -53.28 -13.05 -9.26
N ASN A 18 -53.15 -14.21 -9.92
CA ASN A 18 -52.22 -14.57 -11.00
C ASN A 18 -50.88 -15.21 -10.60
N ASN A 19 -50.88 -16.56 -10.61
CA ASN A 19 -49.66 -17.41 -10.57
C ASN A 19 -48.56 -17.00 -11.59
N VAL A 20 -48.94 -16.28 -12.67
CA VAL A 20 -48.02 -15.75 -13.69
C VAL A 20 -47.08 -14.68 -13.09
N ASP A 21 -47.57 -13.84 -12.19
CA ASP A 21 -46.78 -12.77 -11.54
C ASP A 21 -45.76 -13.32 -10.53
N MET A 22 -46.08 -14.45 -9.88
CA MET A 22 -45.12 -15.20 -9.05
C MET A 22 -44.00 -15.83 -9.88
N ALA A 23 -44.33 -16.36 -11.07
CA ALA A 23 -43.34 -16.93 -11.98
C ALA A 23 -42.41 -15.83 -12.55
N GLU A 24 -42.98 -14.67 -12.91
CA GLU A 24 -42.23 -13.51 -13.39
C GLU A 24 -41.30 -12.94 -12.32
N ARG A 25 -41.78 -12.77 -11.08
CA ARG A 25 -40.94 -12.36 -9.93
C ARG A 25 -39.77 -13.32 -9.69
N ARG A 26 -40.01 -14.64 -9.77
CA ARG A 26 -38.93 -15.64 -9.66
C ARG A 26 -37.94 -15.57 -10.83
N ALA A 27 -38.42 -15.35 -12.04
CA ALA A 27 -37.57 -15.21 -13.22
C ALA A 27 -36.68 -13.96 -13.12
N HIS A 28 -37.24 -12.83 -12.70
CA HIS A 28 -36.51 -11.59 -12.46
C HIS A 28 -35.43 -11.77 -11.37
N HIS A 29 -35.80 -12.37 -10.24
CA HIS A 29 -34.83 -12.69 -9.17
C HIS A 29 -33.67 -13.58 -9.68
N ASN A 30 -33.98 -14.63 -10.45
CA ASN A 30 -32.97 -15.51 -11.05
C ASN A 30 -32.06 -14.79 -12.05
N ALA A 31 -32.60 -13.81 -12.80
CA ALA A 31 -31.82 -12.97 -13.69
C ALA A 31 -30.85 -12.08 -12.91
N LEU A 32 -31.31 -11.44 -11.83
CA LEU A 32 -30.47 -10.59 -11.00
C LEU A 32 -29.33 -11.38 -10.33
N GLU A 33 -29.62 -12.55 -9.78
CA GLU A 33 -28.60 -13.40 -9.16
C GLU A 33 -27.60 -13.92 -10.19
N ARG A 34 -28.02 -14.19 -11.43
CA ARG A 34 -27.08 -14.54 -12.51
C ARG A 34 -26.11 -13.39 -12.79
N LYS A 35 -26.62 -12.15 -12.93
CA LYS A 35 -25.80 -10.95 -13.09
C LYS A 35 -24.82 -10.79 -11.93
N ARG A 36 -25.28 -10.98 -10.68
CA ARG A 36 -24.42 -10.94 -9.49
C ARG A 36 -23.27 -11.97 -9.57
N ARG A 37 -23.57 -13.21 -9.98
CA ARG A 37 -22.56 -14.26 -10.14
C ARG A 37 -21.56 -13.96 -11.25
N GLU A 38 -22.00 -13.33 -12.34
CA GLU A 38 -21.13 -12.88 -13.44
C GLU A 38 -20.16 -11.82 -12.95
N THR A 39 -20.63 -10.80 -12.24
CA THR A 39 -19.76 -9.77 -11.64
C THR A 39 -18.73 -10.38 -10.69
N ILE A 40 -19.13 -11.32 -9.83
CA ILE A 40 -18.18 -12.03 -8.95
C ILE A 40 -17.15 -12.81 -9.78
N LYS A 41 -17.58 -13.47 -10.85
CA LYS A 41 -16.66 -14.19 -11.73
C LYS A 41 -15.64 -13.23 -12.36
N GLU A 42 -16.07 -12.06 -12.82
CA GLU A 42 -15.20 -11.01 -13.36
C GLU A 42 -14.18 -10.52 -12.33
N THR A 43 -14.62 -10.20 -11.10
CA THR A 43 -13.70 -9.74 -10.06
C THR A 43 -12.68 -10.82 -9.66
N PHE A 44 -13.05 -12.10 -9.67
CA PHE A 44 -12.10 -13.20 -9.48
C PHE A 44 -11.08 -13.31 -10.62
N THR A 45 -11.47 -13.04 -11.86
CA THR A 45 -10.55 -12.99 -13.01
C THR A 45 -9.55 -11.84 -12.85
N THR A 46 -10.03 -10.63 -12.55
CA THR A 46 -9.17 -9.47 -12.30
C THR A 46 -8.20 -9.72 -11.15
N LEU A 47 -8.67 -10.34 -10.06
CA LEU A 47 -7.81 -10.71 -8.94
C LEU A 47 -6.74 -11.72 -9.38
N LYS A 48 -7.10 -12.75 -10.15
CA LYS A 48 -6.14 -13.75 -10.66
C LYS A 48 -5.03 -13.08 -11.48
N ASP A 49 -5.38 -12.16 -12.36
CA ASP A 49 -4.43 -11.52 -13.28
C ASP A 49 -3.46 -10.57 -12.54
N ALA A 50 -3.91 -9.99 -11.42
CA ALA A 50 -3.07 -9.20 -10.54
C ALA A 50 -2.01 -10.05 -9.78
N LEU A 51 -2.23 -11.36 -9.61
CA LEU A 51 -1.34 -12.24 -8.85
C LEU A 51 -0.21 -12.80 -9.71
N PRO A 52 1.07 -12.46 -9.45
CA PRO A 52 2.19 -12.86 -10.30
C PRO A 52 2.35 -14.37 -10.48
N SER A 53 2.08 -15.15 -9.43
CA SER A 53 2.21 -16.61 -9.42
C SER A 53 1.10 -17.36 -10.17
N LEU A 54 -0.01 -16.68 -10.51
CA LEU A 54 -1.11 -17.26 -11.28
C LEU A 54 -1.15 -16.74 -12.73
N ARG A 55 -0.21 -15.86 -13.12
CA ARG A 55 -0.08 -15.39 -14.50
C ARG A 55 0.29 -16.56 -15.40
N GLY A 56 -0.61 -16.91 -16.32
CA GLY A 56 -0.44 -18.05 -17.23
C GLY A 56 -1.15 -19.34 -16.77
N GLU A 57 -1.68 -19.38 -15.55
CA GLU A 57 -2.53 -20.49 -15.11
C GLU A 57 -3.88 -20.41 -15.83
N LYS A 58 -4.14 -21.39 -16.72
CA LYS A 58 -5.39 -21.43 -17.51
C LYS A 58 -6.61 -21.51 -16.59
N MET A 59 -6.53 -22.32 -15.54
CA MET A 59 -7.64 -22.56 -14.61
C MET A 59 -7.13 -22.52 -13.16
N ALA A 60 -7.54 -21.49 -12.40
CA ALA A 60 -7.28 -21.40 -10.97
C ALA A 60 -8.60 -21.54 -10.20
N SER A 61 -8.62 -22.41 -9.18
CA SER A 61 -9.80 -22.53 -8.31
C SER A 61 -10.00 -21.26 -7.48
N ARG A 62 -11.25 -20.91 -7.13
CA ARG A 62 -11.54 -19.74 -6.28
C ARG A 62 -10.77 -19.77 -4.96
N ALA A 63 -10.70 -20.94 -4.33
CA ALA A 63 -9.96 -21.11 -3.08
C ALA A 63 -8.46 -20.86 -3.26
N LEU A 64 -7.88 -21.31 -4.39
CA LEU A 64 -6.47 -21.04 -4.70
C LEU A 64 -6.23 -19.54 -4.90
N ILE A 65 -7.07 -18.86 -5.69
CA ILE A 65 -6.95 -17.41 -5.93
C ILE A 65 -6.94 -16.64 -4.60
N LEU A 66 -7.84 -16.97 -3.68
CA LEU A 66 -7.90 -16.32 -2.36
C LEU A 66 -6.65 -16.60 -1.52
N ARG A 67 -6.17 -17.85 -1.46
CA ARG A 67 -4.95 -18.19 -0.70
C ARG A 67 -3.73 -17.46 -1.26
N THR A 68 -3.55 -17.49 -2.57
CA THR A 68 -2.42 -16.83 -3.23
C THR A 68 -2.49 -15.32 -3.11
N ALA A 69 -3.69 -14.72 -3.07
CA ALA A 69 -3.84 -13.29 -2.79
C ALA A 69 -3.33 -12.91 -1.39
N VAL A 70 -3.70 -13.69 -0.38
CA VAL A 70 -3.21 -13.48 0.99
C VAL A 70 -1.69 -13.60 1.05
N GLU A 71 -1.13 -14.64 0.44
CA GLU A 71 0.31 -14.87 0.39
C GLU A 71 1.06 -13.73 -0.34
N HIS A 72 0.50 -13.24 -1.45
CA HIS A 72 1.09 -12.15 -2.20
C HIS A 72 1.13 -10.85 -1.37
N ILE A 73 0.03 -10.50 -0.70
CA ILE A 73 -0.05 -9.34 0.19
C ILE A 73 0.98 -9.45 1.32
N GLN A 74 1.08 -10.61 1.97
CA GLN A 74 2.05 -10.84 3.05
C GLN A 74 3.49 -10.70 2.57
N THR A 75 3.79 -11.28 1.40
CA THR A 75 5.11 -11.17 0.77
C THR A 75 5.44 -9.73 0.42
N MET A 76 4.48 -8.98 -0.15
CA MET A 76 4.67 -7.55 -0.46
C MET A 76 4.89 -6.71 0.78
N HIS A 77 4.18 -6.97 1.89
CA HIS A 77 4.45 -6.29 3.15
C HIS A 77 5.87 -6.56 3.65
N ARG A 78 6.31 -7.82 3.70
CA ARG A 78 7.67 -8.17 4.13
C ARG A 78 8.73 -7.50 3.26
N ARG A 79 8.56 -7.53 1.93
CA ARG A 79 9.48 -6.91 0.99
C ARG A 79 9.54 -5.39 1.15
N ASN A 80 8.39 -4.74 1.32
CA ASN A 80 8.36 -3.30 1.55
C ASN A 80 9.07 -2.91 2.85
N THR A 81 8.94 -3.70 3.93
CA THR A 81 9.67 -3.45 5.19
C THR A 81 11.18 -3.58 5.00
N ILE A 82 11.64 -4.62 4.30
CA ILE A 82 13.08 -4.80 4.02
C ILE A 82 13.60 -3.63 3.17
N HIS A 83 12.91 -3.30 2.07
CA HIS A 83 13.31 -2.17 1.23
C HIS A 83 13.29 -0.83 1.97
N GLN A 84 12.35 -0.63 2.88
CA GLN A 84 12.31 0.56 3.71
C GLN A 84 13.52 0.63 4.64
N GLN A 85 13.93 -0.50 5.23
CA GLN A 85 15.14 -0.59 6.02
C GLN A 85 16.39 -0.30 5.17
N ASP A 86 16.48 -0.88 3.98
CA ASP A 86 17.60 -0.64 3.05
C ASP A 86 17.70 0.86 2.69
N ILE A 87 16.56 1.51 2.44
CA ILE A 87 16.51 2.96 2.16
C ILE A 87 17.01 3.77 3.37
N GLU A 88 16.61 3.40 4.58
CA GLU A 88 17.04 4.10 5.80
C GLU A 88 18.53 3.91 6.08
N ASP A 89 19.06 2.73 5.84
CA ASP A 89 20.49 2.43 6.02
C ASP A 89 21.34 3.19 4.99
N LEU A 90 20.91 3.20 3.72
CA LEU A 90 21.56 3.99 2.67
C LEU A 90 21.48 5.50 2.93
N ARG A 91 20.38 6.00 3.50
CA ARG A 91 20.26 7.41 3.90
C ARG A 91 21.23 7.76 5.02
N ARG A 92 21.39 6.88 6.01
CA ARG A 92 22.36 7.06 7.11
C ARG A 92 23.78 7.08 6.58
N GLU A 93 24.13 6.15 5.70
CA GLU A 93 25.46 6.08 5.08
C GLU A 93 25.75 7.35 4.26
N ASN A 94 24.81 7.77 3.39
CA ASN A 94 24.96 8.99 2.61
C ASN A 94 25.15 10.23 3.50
N CYS A 95 24.45 10.31 4.64
CA CYS A 95 24.63 11.40 5.60
C CYS A 95 26.04 11.41 6.20
N LEU A 96 26.56 10.24 6.60
CA LEU A 96 27.93 10.13 7.13
C LEU A 96 28.98 10.54 6.08
N LEU A 97 28.82 10.08 4.85
CA LEU A 97 29.70 10.44 3.75
C LEU A 97 29.64 11.94 3.42
N ALA A 98 28.44 12.53 3.40
CA ALA A 98 28.26 13.96 3.17
C ALA A 98 28.94 14.80 4.27
N ASN A 99 28.81 14.40 5.53
CA ASN A 99 29.50 15.06 6.65
C ASN A 99 31.03 14.92 6.53
N GLN A 100 31.52 13.75 6.11
CA GLN A 100 32.94 13.55 5.88
C GLN A 100 33.46 14.44 4.74
N ILE A 101 32.75 14.51 3.61
CA ILE A 101 33.09 15.40 2.50
C ILE A 101 33.14 16.85 2.98
N GLN A 102 32.11 17.33 3.67
CA GLN A 102 32.07 18.69 4.19
C GLN A 102 33.24 18.99 5.15
N SER A 103 33.60 18.04 6.02
CA SER A 103 34.75 18.20 6.92
C SER A 103 36.06 18.28 6.16
N LEU A 104 36.23 17.44 5.12
CA LEU A 104 37.42 17.44 4.29
C LEU A 104 37.52 18.71 3.46
N GLU A 105 36.42 19.20 2.89
CA GLU A 105 36.37 20.49 2.19
C GLU A 105 36.75 21.65 3.09
N LYS A 106 36.28 21.67 4.35
CA LYS A 106 36.70 22.67 5.35
C LYS A 106 38.20 22.62 5.64
N THR A 107 38.80 21.42 5.69
CA THR A 107 40.24 21.25 5.93
C THR A 107 41.12 21.42 4.68
N HIS A 108 40.58 21.12 3.50
CA HIS A 108 41.24 21.24 2.19
C HIS A 108 40.98 22.61 1.54
N ASN A 109 40.18 23.48 2.16
CA ASN A 109 40.28 24.93 1.94
C ASN A 109 41.59 25.49 2.55
N VAL A 110 42.70 24.80 2.30
CA VAL A 110 44.03 25.39 2.24
C VAL A 110 44.02 26.18 0.93
N PRO A 111 44.15 27.51 0.95
CA PRO A 111 44.35 28.29 -0.25
C PRO A 111 45.62 27.74 -0.93
N TYR A 112 45.45 27.01 -2.03
CA TYR A 112 46.58 26.73 -2.90
C TYR A 112 46.97 28.08 -3.53
N LEU A 113 47.98 28.70 -2.93
CA LEU A 113 48.68 29.89 -3.39
C LEU A 113 49.07 29.72 -4.86
N GLY A 114 48.55 30.60 -5.73
CA GLY A 114 48.90 30.61 -7.15
C GLY A 114 48.33 31.78 -7.95
N ASP A 115 48.22 32.99 -7.36
CA ASP A 115 48.49 34.29 -8.03
C ASP A 115 48.15 35.47 -7.09
N PRO A 116 48.96 36.54 -7.01
CA PRO A 116 48.61 37.74 -6.27
C PRO A 116 47.76 38.66 -7.17
N VAL A 117 46.44 38.56 -7.06
CA VAL A 117 45.52 39.58 -7.57
C VAL A 117 44.79 40.24 -6.39
N PRO A 118 45.02 41.53 -6.12
CA PRO A 118 44.39 42.21 -5.00
C PRO A 118 43.00 42.68 -5.42
N LEU A 119 41.93 42.06 -4.90
CA LEU A 119 40.60 42.67 -4.96
C LEU A 119 39.71 42.22 -3.81
N ASP A 120 39.51 43.19 -2.92
CA ASP A 120 38.34 43.54 -2.11
C ASP A 120 37.51 42.45 -1.43
N SER A 121 37.30 42.69 -0.14
CA SER A 121 36.56 41.85 0.79
C SER A 121 35.06 42.06 0.62
N THR A 122 34.31 41.01 0.34
CA THR A 122 32.95 40.88 0.87
C THR A 122 32.73 39.46 1.36
N SER A 123 32.83 39.32 2.68
CA SER A 123 32.30 38.22 3.45
C SER A 123 30.81 38.02 3.14
N SER A 124 30.47 36.87 2.58
CA SER A 124 29.11 36.33 2.64
C SER A 124 29.20 34.93 3.21
N GLU A 125 29.06 34.85 4.53
CA GLU A 125 28.70 33.62 5.23
C GLU A 125 27.32 33.20 4.72
N SER A 126 27.29 32.16 3.91
CA SER A 126 26.06 31.44 3.60
C SER A 126 26.17 30.07 4.27
N ASP A 127 25.81 30.04 5.55
CA ASP A 127 25.37 28.84 6.25
C ASP A 127 24.14 28.31 5.50
N SER A 128 24.39 27.41 4.54
CA SER A 128 23.34 26.54 4.03
C SER A 128 23.40 25.27 4.86
N ASP A 129 22.61 25.25 5.94
CA ASP A 129 22.29 24.04 6.67
C ASP A 129 21.75 23.00 5.67
N PRO A 130 22.35 21.80 5.55
CA PRO A 130 21.67 20.70 4.92
C PRO A 130 20.59 20.26 5.90
N ASP A 131 19.39 20.78 5.69
CA ASP A 131 18.18 20.43 6.43
C ASP A 131 17.96 18.91 6.31
N CYS A 132 18.36 18.18 7.35
CA CYS A 132 18.07 16.77 7.49
C CYS A 132 16.65 16.67 8.06
N GLU A 133 15.66 17.05 7.25
CA GLU A 133 14.25 16.88 7.61
C GLU A 133 13.96 15.39 7.75
N GLY A 134 13.97 14.92 8.99
CA GLY A 134 13.30 13.70 9.40
C GLY A 134 11.79 13.88 9.25
N ASP A 135 11.24 13.47 8.11
CA ASP A 135 9.80 13.46 7.94
C ASP A 135 9.16 12.41 8.86
N ASN A 136 8.26 12.94 9.68
CA ASN A 136 7.53 12.29 10.74
C ASN A 136 6.39 11.48 10.13
N ASN A 137 6.64 10.23 9.77
CA ASN A 137 5.55 9.27 9.64
C ASN A 137 5.04 8.84 11.02
N LYS A 138 4.26 9.75 11.59
CA LYS A 138 3.32 9.58 12.70
C LYS A 138 2.59 8.24 12.53
N THR A 139 3.04 7.23 13.26
CA THR A 139 2.31 5.98 13.46
C THR A 139 0.97 6.37 14.07
N LYS A 140 -0.08 6.40 13.23
CA LYS A 140 -1.45 6.47 13.70
C LYS A 140 -1.72 5.18 14.46
N LYS A 141 -1.56 5.24 15.78
CA LYS A 141 -2.00 4.20 16.72
C LYS A 141 -3.51 4.03 16.54
N LEU A 142 -3.90 3.09 15.68
CA LEU A 142 -5.28 2.65 15.59
C LEU A 142 -5.54 1.76 16.80
N THR A 143 -6.08 2.36 17.85
CA THR A 143 -6.60 1.64 19.01
C THR A 143 -7.85 0.88 18.57
N VAL A 144 -7.70 -0.37 18.16
CA VAL A 144 -8.79 -1.35 18.17
C VAL A 144 -8.62 -2.19 19.43
N ALA A 145 -9.54 -1.98 20.37
CA ALA A 145 -9.80 -2.81 21.54
C ALA A 145 -8.54 -3.36 22.26
N GLY A 146 -7.93 -2.50 23.08
CA GLY A 146 -7.16 -2.87 24.27
C GLY A 146 -6.28 -4.13 24.17
N LYS A 147 -5.07 -3.98 23.61
CA LYS A 147 -3.86 -4.77 23.95
C LYS A 147 -2.65 -4.11 23.27
N THR A 148 -1.87 -3.37 24.04
CA THR A 148 -0.53 -2.91 23.63
C THR A 148 0.40 -4.13 23.65
N LEU A 149 0.74 -4.69 22.50
CA LEU A 149 1.87 -5.62 22.39
C LEU A 149 3.15 -4.80 22.21
N ILE A 150 3.94 -4.69 23.29
CA ILE A 150 5.37 -4.39 23.18
C ILE A 150 6.04 -5.74 22.89
N VAL A 151 6.40 -6.00 21.63
CA VAL A 151 7.18 -7.18 21.28
C VAL A 151 8.66 -6.80 21.38
N HIS A 152 9.25 -7.02 22.56
CA HIS A 152 10.68 -7.27 22.69
C HIS A 152 10.88 -8.78 22.53
N ILE A 153 11.41 -9.24 21.41
CA ILE A 153 12.03 -10.57 21.32
C ILE A 153 13.32 -10.44 20.50
N LEU A 154 14.36 -11.04 21.07
CA LEU A 154 15.74 -11.22 20.62
C LEU A 154 15.85 -11.71 19.17
#